data_AF-A0AAW2ISN9-F1
#
_entry.id   AF-A0AAW2ISN9-F1
#
_cell.length_a   1.000
_cell.length_b   1.000
_cell.length_c   1.000
_cell.angle_alpha   90.00
_cell.angle_beta   90.00
_cell.angle_gamma   90.00
#
_symmetry.space_group_name_H-M   'P 1'
#
loop_
_entity.id
_entity.type
_entity.pdbx_description
1 polymer ?
#
loop_
_entity_poly.entity_id
_entity_poly.type
_entity_poly.pdbx_seq_one_letter_code
_entity_poly.pdbx_strand_id
1 'polypeptide(L)'
;MSGRFNCFAFLPHRLPISHDDKLDIKKFSDVLHAEITVHAKELRGAKALINGKLVTEDEQCASDDFHEVEFLVPLLQDKYLACGQIVVLGALHFRGFVCSLAYLNSKEPVSQALLDIKEDIIRSLQSRLEIMCDEADRYIESVAEIGQERSTDLPSDQPVPHFDLHVQRKPCSLSFPRRVFVPWLQGTYICDYIQSSETMEVLKDHCTELMSIEVPTDTSEILEPESEASTVITTTTKSFWDIATDHSSAGTPVNSVSKKIRKIGNEELAKSVNKPTVAILVLILAVIVGLVFYVTGRW
;
A
#
# COMPACT_ATOMS: atom_id res chain seq x y z
N MET A 1 19.87 27.43 17.05
CA MET A 1 20.23 26.36 16.10
C MET A 1 19.18 25.28 16.24
N SER A 2 18.51 24.94 15.16
CA SER A 2 17.39 24.01 15.13
C SER A 2 17.80 22.84 14.24
N GLY A 3 17.65 21.60 14.70
CA GLY A 3 17.91 20.43 13.85
C GLY A 3 16.77 20.22 12.86
N ARG A 4 17.09 19.83 11.62
CA ARG A 4 16.08 19.48 10.59
C ARG A 4 16.19 18.00 10.28
N PHE A 5 15.07 17.29 10.32
CA PHE A 5 15.02 15.85 10.10
C PHE A 5 14.04 15.52 8.99
N ASN A 6 14.42 14.60 8.10
CA ASN A 6 13.54 14.10 7.05
C ASN A 6 13.47 12.58 7.07
N CYS A 7 12.32 12.02 6.68
CA CYS A 7 12.12 10.58 6.60
C CYS A 7 11.30 10.25 5.36
N PHE A 8 11.76 9.28 4.56
CA PHE A 8 10.98 8.66 3.49
C PHE A 8 10.54 7.26 3.95
N ALA A 9 9.32 7.18 4.49
CA ALA A 9 8.77 5.93 4.98
C ALA A 9 8.11 5.13 3.85
N PHE A 10 8.70 4.00 3.48
CA PHE A 10 8.12 3.07 2.51
C PHE A 10 7.07 2.16 3.17
N LEU A 11 5.92 2.00 2.51
CA LEU A 11 4.78 1.23 3.03
C LEU A 11 4.41 0.11 2.05
N PRO A 12 5.01 -1.09 2.09
CA PRO A 12 4.75 -2.17 1.12
C PRO A 12 3.79 -3.26 1.64
N HIS A 13 2.51 -2.95 1.84
CA HIS A 13 1.60 -3.86 2.54
C HIS A 13 0.70 -4.61 1.57
N ARG A 14 0.59 -5.91 1.81
CA ARG A 14 -0.25 -6.84 1.05
C ARG A 14 -1.04 -7.66 2.03
N LEU A 15 -2.36 -7.52 2.00
CA LEU A 15 -3.24 -8.12 3.00
C LEU A 15 -4.29 -8.96 2.30
N PRO A 16 -4.44 -10.24 2.70
CA PRO A 16 -5.64 -10.98 2.37
C PRO A 16 -6.82 -10.36 3.13
N ILE A 17 -7.89 -10.04 2.41
CA ILE A 17 -9.17 -9.65 2.99
C ILE A 17 -9.91 -10.95 3.29
N SER A 18 -10.03 -11.30 4.56
CA SER A 18 -10.73 -12.51 5.01
C SER A 18 -12.19 -12.25 5.34
N HIS A 19 -13.04 -13.23 5.10
CA HIS A 19 -14.36 -13.29 5.72
C HIS A 19 -14.19 -13.74 7.18
N ASP A 20 -14.19 -12.81 8.13
CA ASP A 20 -14.20 -13.11 9.57
C ASP A 20 -15.58 -12.75 10.15
N ASP A 21 -16.31 -13.73 10.67
CA ASP A 21 -17.62 -13.53 11.29
C ASP A 21 -17.56 -12.57 12.51
N LYS A 22 -16.36 -12.28 13.03
CA LYS A 22 -16.14 -11.38 14.19
C LYS A 22 -15.83 -9.94 13.82
N LEU A 23 -15.35 -9.67 12.61
CA LEU A 23 -15.05 -8.32 12.15
C LEU A 23 -16.01 -8.02 11.01
N ASP A 24 -17.00 -7.15 11.27
CA ASP A 24 -18.01 -6.72 10.28
C ASP A 24 -17.39 -5.76 9.25
N ILE A 25 -16.32 -6.21 8.58
CA ILE A 25 -15.63 -5.48 7.52
C ILE A 25 -16.49 -5.55 6.28
N LYS A 26 -17.39 -4.59 6.16
CA LYS A 26 -18.28 -4.44 5.00
C LYS A 26 -17.67 -3.55 3.94
N LYS A 27 -16.84 -2.59 4.35
CA LYS A 27 -16.30 -1.55 3.46
C LYS A 27 -14.80 -1.64 3.31
N PHE A 28 -14.34 -1.19 2.15
CA PHE A 28 -12.93 -1.02 1.85
C PHE A 28 -12.22 -0.08 2.84
N SER A 29 -12.88 1.00 3.27
CA SER A 29 -12.33 1.95 4.27
C SER A 29 -12.00 1.28 5.60
N ASP A 30 -12.83 0.34 6.07
CA ASP A 30 -12.61 -0.38 7.33
C ASP A 30 -11.31 -1.21 7.28
N VAL A 31 -11.03 -1.85 6.14
CA VAL A 31 -9.79 -2.59 5.91
C VAL A 31 -8.58 -1.66 5.98
N LEU A 32 -8.66 -0.49 5.32
CA LEU A 32 -7.57 0.48 5.33
C LEU A 32 -7.33 1.08 6.72
N HIS A 33 -8.38 1.41 7.48
CA HIS A 33 -8.25 1.89 8.85
C HIS A 33 -7.58 0.85 9.76
N ALA A 34 -7.99 -0.41 9.65
CA ALA A 34 -7.39 -1.50 10.41
C ALA A 34 -5.90 -1.62 10.09
N GLU A 35 -5.55 -1.53 8.81
CA GLU A 35 -4.16 -1.63 8.38
C GLU A 35 -3.31 -0.45 8.84
N ILE A 36 -3.78 0.78 8.67
CA ILE A 36 -3.11 1.99 9.17
C ILE A 36 -2.90 1.91 10.69
N THR A 37 -3.87 1.34 11.42
CA THR A 37 -3.74 1.13 12.87
C THR A 37 -2.63 0.13 13.21
N VAL A 38 -2.54 -0.97 12.47
CA VAL A 38 -1.48 -1.98 12.62
C VAL A 38 -0.11 -1.35 12.35
N HIS A 39 0.01 -0.62 11.25
CA HIS A 39 1.20 0.14 10.90
C HIS A 39 1.62 1.15 11.96
N ALA A 40 0.65 1.92 12.48
CA ALA A 40 0.91 2.91 13.51
C ALA A 40 1.53 2.26 14.75
N LYS A 41 1.03 1.08 15.14
CA LYS A 41 1.59 0.33 16.27
C LYS A 41 3.04 -0.12 16.01
N GLU A 42 3.32 -0.61 14.81
CA GLU A 42 4.67 -1.04 14.42
C GLU A 42 5.65 0.14 14.36
N LEU A 43 5.25 1.25 13.74
CA LEU A 43 6.06 2.45 13.60
C LEU A 43 6.36 3.09 14.97
N ARG A 44 5.37 3.14 15.87
CA ARG A 44 5.58 3.63 17.26
C ARG A 44 6.70 2.86 17.96
N GLY A 45 6.74 1.53 17.81
CA GLY A 45 7.77 0.67 18.37
C GLY A 45 9.09 0.59 17.59
N ALA A 46 9.17 1.17 16.38
CA ALA A 46 10.33 1.05 15.52
C ALA A 46 11.55 1.80 16.08
N LYS A 47 12.73 1.20 15.89
CA LYS A 47 14.02 1.89 16.16
C LYS A 47 14.36 2.79 14.99
N ALA A 48 15.16 3.83 15.23
CA ALA A 48 15.56 4.78 14.20
C ALA A 48 17.07 4.72 13.94
N LEU A 49 17.44 4.89 12.68
CA LEU A 49 18.77 5.29 12.25
C LEU A 49 18.72 6.78 11.89
N ILE A 50 19.75 7.52 12.26
CA ILE A 50 20.00 8.89 11.78
C ILE A 50 21.29 8.89 11.00
N ASN A 51 21.25 9.30 9.73
CA ASN A 51 22.39 9.28 8.81
C ASN A 51 23.08 7.90 8.80
N GLY A 52 22.30 6.82 8.82
CA GLY A 52 22.76 5.44 8.87
C GLY A 52 23.28 4.94 10.23
N LYS A 53 23.31 5.77 11.28
CA LYS A 53 23.77 5.40 12.63
C LYS A 53 22.58 5.14 13.57
N LEU A 54 22.64 4.04 14.34
CA LEU A 54 21.63 3.74 15.35
C LEU A 54 21.63 4.80 16.45
N VAL A 55 20.45 5.37 16.71
CA VAL A 55 20.28 6.46 17.68
C VAL A 55 20.23 5.91 19.10
N THR A 56 20.93 6.57 20.00
CA THR A 56 20.72 6.47 21.45
C THR A 56 19.91 7.68 21.91
N GLU A 57 18.86 7.48 22.70
CA GLU A 57 17.76 8.43 22.95
C GLU A 57 18.15 9.79 23.58
N ASP A 58 19.42 9.98 23.95
CA ASP A 58 19.95 11.16 24.66
C ASP A 58 20.91 12.06 23.82
N GLU A 59 21.11 11.79 22.53
CA GLU A 59 21.97 12.66 21.71
C GLU A 59 21.25 14.00 21.41
N GLN A 60 21.94 15.13 21.65
CA GLN A 60 21.54 16.44 21.15
C GLN A 60 22.15 16.65 19.76
N CYS A 61 21.35 17.12 18.81
CA CYS A 61 21.85 17.43 17.48
C CYS A 61 22.23 18.91 17.36
N ALA A 62 23.47 19.19 16.95
CA ALA A 62 24.02 20.54 16.83
C ALA A 62 24.19 21.02 15.38
N SER A 63 23.86 20.18 14.38
CA SER A 63 23.99 20.56 12.97
C SER A 63 22.72 21.22 12.45
N ASP A 64 22.88 22.19 11.55
CA ASP A 64 21.80 22.89 10.86
C ASP A 64 21.37 22.16 9.57
N ASP A 65 22.11 21.11 9.18
CA ASP A 65 21.85 20.31 7.99
C ASP A 65 20.65 19.35 8.17
N PHE A 66 20.12 18.84 7.06
CA PHE A 66 19.11 17.78 7.09
C PHE A 66 19.70 16.46 7.56
N HIS A 67 19.06 15.89 8.56
CA HIS A 67 19.33 14.57 9.09
C HIS A 67 18.35 13.56 8.50
N GLU A 68 18.88 12.56 7.79
CA GLU A 68 18.10 11.48 7.21
C GLU A 68 17.72 10.47 8.29
N VAL A 69 16.43 10.22 8.44
CA VAL A 69 15.85 9.30 9.40
C VAL A 69 15.31 8.08 8.68
N GLU A 70 15.72 6.90 9.13
CA GLU A 70 15.18 5.62 8.68
C GLU A 70 14.61 4.84 9.86
N PHE A 71 13.39 4.31 9.75
CA PHE A 71 12.80 3.46 10.77
C PHE A 71 12.99 1.98 10.45
N LEU A 72 13.54 1.26 11.42
CA LEU A 72 13.69 -0.19 11.40
C LEU A 72 12.40 -0.81 11.93
N VAL A 73 11.49 -1.10 11.01
CA VAL A 73 10.28 -1.87 11.30
C VAL A 73 10.65 -3.37 11.30
N PRO A 74 10.23 -4.15 12.31
CA PRO A 74 10.48 -5.59 12.33
C PRO A 74 10.02 -6.26 11.04
N LEU A 75 10.83 -7.16 10.49
CA LEU A 75 10.44 -7.96 9.33
C LEU A 75 9.18 -8.76 9.70
N LEU A 76 8.06 -8.50 9.02
CA LEU A 76 6.78 -9.19 9.19
C LEU A 76 6.94 -10.70 8.92
N GLN A 77 7.41 -11.46 9.89
CA GLN A 77 7.59 -12.91 9.73
C GLN A 77 6.41 -13.73 10.27
N ASP A 78 5.60 -13.19 11.19
CA ASP A 78 4.65 -14.04 11.94
C ASP A 78 3.16 -13.81 11.65
N LYS A 79 2.75 -12.74 10.95
CA LYS A 79 1.31 -12.41 10.83
C LYS A 79 0.53 -13.29 9.84
N TYR A 80 1.21 -13.87 8.85
CA TYR A 80 0.54 -14.62 7.76
C TYR A 80 0.77 -16.13 7.82
N LEU A 81 1.62 -16.62 8.73
CA LEU A 81 1.97 -18.05 8.84
C LEU A 81 0.95 -18.87 9.65
N ALA A 82 0.05 -18.21 10.38
CA ALA A 82 -1.02 -18.86 11.14
C ALA A 82 -2.35 -18.94 10.34
N CYS A 83 -2.29 -19.31 9.07
CA CYS A 83 -3.51 -19.44 8.26
C CYS A 83 -4.02 -20.90 8.32
N GLY A 84 -5.02 -21.14 9.17
CA GLY A 84 -6.00 -22.21 8.92
C GLY A 84 -6.76 -21.96 7.61
N GLN A 85 -7.78 -22.74 7.28
CA GLN A 85 -8.62 -22.48 6.10
C GLN A 85 -9.40 -21.15 6.26
N ILE A 86 -8.78 -20.02 5.98
CA ILE A 86 -9.42 -18.70 5.96
C ILE A 86 -10.01 -18.52 4.56
N VAL A 87 -11.31 -18.23 4.50
CA VAL A 87 -11.97 -17.84 3.24
C VAL A 87 -11.53 -16.41 2.92
N VAL A 88 -10.72 -16.27 1.88
CA VAL A 88 -10.22 -14.97 1.40
C VAL A 88 -11.21 -14.41 0.37
N LEU A 89 -11.75 -13.23 0.64
CA LEU A 89 -12.65 -12.48 -0.25
C LEU A 89 -11.87 -11.71 -1.32
N GLY A 90 -10.64 -11.29 -1.02
CA GLY A 90 -9.79 -10.54 -1.94
C GLY A 90 -8.40 -10.27 -1.37
N ALA A 91 -7.62 -9.46 -2.09
CA ALA A 91 -6.32 -9.00 -1.62
C ALA A 91 -6.21 -7.49 -1.80
N LEU A 92 -5.79 -6.80 -0.74
CA LEU A 92 -5.46 -5.39 -0.75
C LEU A 92 -3.95 -5.23 -0.93
N HIS A 93 -3.56 -4.34 -1.84
CA HIS A 93 -2.17 -3.92 -1.98
C HIS A 93 -2.07 -2.43 -1.69
N PHE A 94 -1.45 -2.09 -0.58
CA PHE A 94 -1.17 -0.73 -0.15
C PHE A 94 0.33 -0.47 -0.36
N ARG A 95 0.68 0.42 -1.29
CA ARG A 95 2.09 0.70 -1.63
C ARG A 95 2.32 2.19 -1.87
N GLY A 96 3.30 2.75 -1.18
CA GLY A 96 3.71 4.13 -1.41
C GLY A 96 4.87 4.56 -0.51
N PHE A 97 5.25 5.82 -0.63
CA PHE A 97 6.16 6.49 0.29
C PHE A 97 5.41 7.64 0.95
N VAL A 98 5.68 7.87 2.23
CA VAL A 98 5.28 9.08 2.94
C VAL A 98 6.54 9.84 3.31
N CYS A 99 6.63 11.09 2.88
CA CYS A 99 7.70 11.99 3.31
C CYS A 99 7.25 12.75 4.56
N SER A 100 8.12 12.82 5.57
CA SER A 100 7.88 13.53 6.82
C SER A 100 9.07 14.42 7.15
N LEU A 101 8.77 15.60 7.71
CA LEU A 101 9.75 16.60 8.14
C LEU A 101 9.50 16.97 9.61
N ALA A 102 10.56 17.01 10.40
CA ALA A 102 10.52 17.50 11.77
C ALA A 102 11.60 18.56 12.01
N TYR A 103 11.26 19.54 12.83
CA TYR A 103 12.11 20.67 13.20
C TYR A 103 12.26 20.66 14.71
N LEU A 104 13.50 20.59 15.18
CA LEU A 104 13.81 20.44 16.59
C LEU A 104 14.50 21.69 17.11
N ASN A 105 14.08 22.25 18.23
CA ASN A 105 14.81 23.35 18.84
C ASN A 105 16.08 22.85 19.56
N SER A 106 17.09 23.72 19.70
CA SER A 106 18.34 23.49 20.45
C SER A 106 18.20 22.91 21.87
N LYS A 107 17.02 22.98 22.47
CA LYS A 107 16.76 22.49 23.85
C LYS A 107 16.10 21.12 23.89
N GLU A 108 15.59 20.64 22.76
CA GLU A 108 14.82 19.41 22.69
C GLU A 108 15.74 18.24 22.31
N PRO A 109 15.49 17.04 22.84
CA PRO A 109 16.28 15.86 22.50
C PRO A 109 15.90 15.34 21.11
N VAL A 110 16.82 14.65 20.44
CA VAL A 110 16.56 14.03 19.13
C VAL A 110 15.40 13.03 19.16
N SER A 111 15.16 12.39 20.32
CA SER A 111 14.00 11.52 20.52
C SER A 111 12.66 12.23 20.27
N GLN A 112 12.56 13.53 20.50
CA GLN A 112 11.36 14.31 20.18
C GLN A 112 11.15 14.42 18.67
N ALA A 113 12.19 14.73 17.89
CA ALA A 113 12.09 14.77 16.43
C ALA A 113 11.66 13.41 15.85
N LEU A 114 12.19 12.32 16.40
CA LEU A 114 11.79 10.96 15.99
C LEU A 114 10.32 10.66 16.32
N LEU A 115 9.82 11.10 17.48
CA LEU A 115 8.41 10.97 17.83
C LEU A 115 7.53 11.80 16.88
N ASP A 116 7.92 13.04 16.61
CA ASP A 116 7.18 13.94 15.72
C ASP A 116 7.07 13.36 14.31
N ILE A 117 8.15 12.82 13.76
CA ILE A 117 8.14 12.14 12.45
C ILE A 117 7.19 10.92 12.47
N LYS A 118 7.24 10.09 13.51
CA LYS A 118 6.37 8.90 13.61
C LYS A 118 4.90 9.32 13.64
N GLU A 119 4.54 10.29 14.48
CA GLU A 119 3.17 10.78 14.58
C GLU A 119 2.71 11.48 13.31
N ASP A 120 3.59 12.21 12.64
CA ASP A 120 3.30 12.87 11.38
C ASP A 120 3.01 11.86 10.25
N ILE A 121 3.82 10.79 10.11
CA ILE A 121 3.54 9.71 9.14
C ILE A 121 2.18 9.06 9.42
N ILE A 122 1.90 8.72 10.69
CA ILE A 122 0.64 8.08 11.09
C ILE A 122 -0.54 9.00 10.76
N ARG A 123 -0.46 10.26 11.17
CA ARG A 123 -1.50 11.26 10.92
C ARG A 123 -1.69 11.49 9.44
N SER A 124 -0.60 11.54 8.65
CA SER A 124 -0.68 11.71 7.20
C SER A 124 -1.47 10.58 6.55
N LEU A 125 -1.24 9.33 6.95
CA LEU A 125 -2.00 8.19 6.45
C LEU A 125 -3.48 8.25 6.83
N GLN A 126 -3.77 8.60 8.09
CA GLN A 126 -5.14 8.73 8.59
C GLN A 126 -5.90 9.84 7.85
N SER A 127 -5.33 11.04 7.77
CA SER A 127 -5.98 12.19 7.13
C SER A 127 -6.24 11.95 5.65
N ARG A 128 -5.34 11.28 4.92
CA ARG A 128 -5.56 10.95 3.51
C ARG A 128 -6.71 9.97 3.32
N LEU A 129 -6.85 8.98 4.20
CA LEU A 129 -7.98 8.06 4.18
C LEU A 129 -9.29 8.80 4.48
N GLU A 130 -9.27 9.71 5.46
CA GLU A 130 -10.43 10.56 5.79
C GLU A 130 -10.85 11.43 4.60
N ILE A 131 -9.91 12.11 3.94
CA ILE A 131 -10.19 12.91 2.72
C ILE A 131 -10.89 12.06 1.65
N MET A 132 -10.40 10.84 1.40
CA MET A 132 -11.01 9.93 0.43
C MET A 132 -12.42 9.51 0.87
N CYS A 133 -12.62 9.18 2.14
CA CYS A 133 -13.95 8.84 2.68
C CYS A 133 -14.92 10.01 2.52
N ASP A 134 -14.51 11.24 2.87
CA ASP A 134 -15.33 12.43 2.73
C ASP A 134 -15.71 12.70 1.27
N GLU A 135 -14.78 12.49 0.33
CA GLU A 135 -15.05 12.59 -1.11
C GLU A 135 -16.09 11.56 -1.56
N ALA A 136 -15.98 10.32 -1.09
CA ALA A 136 -16.94 9.27 -1.41
C ALA A 136 -18.33 9.56 -0.86
N ASP A 137 -18.41 10.07 0.36
CA ASP A 137 -19.69 10.41 0.99
C ASP A 137 -20.36 11.59 0.26
N ARG A 138 -19.60 12.65 -0.11
CA ARG A 138 -20.11 13.76 -0.94
C ARG A 138 -20.67 13.29 -2.28
N TYR A 139 -20.01 12.34 -2.93
CA TYR A 139 -20.51 11.79 -4.18
C TYR A 139 -21.82 11.03 -3.99
N ILE A 140 -21.94 10.21 -2.94
CA ILE A 140 -23.16 9.47 -2.65
C ILE A 140 -24.33 10.42 -2.43
N GLU A 141 -24.11 11.50 -1.66
CA GLU A 141 -25.10 12.56 -1.46
C GLU A 141 -25.53 13.18 -2.79
N SER A 142 -24.57 13.55 -3.65
CA SER A 142 -24.88 14.12 -4.97
C SER A 142 -25.68 13.18 -5.88
N VAL A 143 -25.39 11.87 -5.86
CA VAL A 143 -26.12 10.88 -6.66
C VAL A 143 -27.52 10.64 -6.09
N ALA A 144 -27.69 10.69 -4.77
CA ALA A 144 -29.00 10.59 -4.13
C ALA A 144 -29.92 11.77 -4.52
N GLU A 145 -29.37 12.97 -4.65
CA GLU A 145 -30.08 14.17 -5.13
C GLU A 145 -30.44 14.08 -6.62
N ILE A 146 -29.50 13.64 -7.47
CA ILE A 146 -29.72 13.46 -8.91
C ILE A 146 -30.71 12.32 -9.19
N GLY A 147 -30.82 11.32 -8.32
CA GLY A 147 -31.79 10.23 -8.41
C GLY A 147 -33.27 10.67 -8.42
N GLN A 148 -33.54 11.95 -8.20
CA GLN A 148 -34.85 12.58 -8.36
C GLN A 148 -35.13 13.08 -9.80
N GLU A 149 -34.12 13.16 -10.67
CA GLU A 149 -34.27 13.48 -12.09
C GLU A 149 -33.68 12.36 -12.99
N ARG A 150 -34.48 11.93 -13.96
CA ARG A 150 -34.32 10.64 -14.65
C ARG A 150 -33.24 10.66 -15.74
N SER A 151 -32.51 9.54 -15.77
CA SER A 151 -31.94 8.80 -16.92
C SER A 151 -30.59 9.20 -17.56
N THR A 152 -29.71 8.17 -17.55
CA THR A 152 -28.74 7.73 -18.58
C THR A 152 -27.59 8.66 -18.96
N ASP A 153 -26.46 8.51 -18.26
CA ASP A 153 -25.23 7.88 -18.77
C ASP A 153 -24.15 8.01 -17.67
N LEU A 154 -23.85 6.91 -16.97
CA LEU A 154 -22.89 6.92 -15.86
C LEU A 154 -21.44 6.95 -16.42
N PRO A 155 -20.64 7.99 -16.11
CA PRO A 155 -19.19 7.90 -16.28
C PRO A 155 -18.64 6.86 -15.30
N SER A 156 -17.64 6.11 -15.74
CA SER A 156 -16.99 5.01 -15.03
C SER A 156 -16.14 5.44 -13.81
N ASP A 157 -16.39 6.61 -13.23
CA ASP A 157 -15.60 7.20 -12.14
C ASP A 157 -16.41 7.20 -10.83
N GLN A 158 -16.67 6.01 -10.30
CA GLN A 158 -17.35 5.83 -9.02
C GLN A 158 -16.32 5.97 -7.87
N PRO A 159 -16.61 6.69 -6.77
CA PRO A 159 -15.70 6.78 -5.64
C PRO A 159 -15.60 5.44 -4.93
N VAL A 160 -14.38 4.93 -4.90
CA VAL A 160 -13.98 3.61 -4.39
C VAL A 160 -14.12 3.39 -2.87
N PRO A 161 -14.03 4.40 -1.98
CA PRO A 161 -13.99 4.16 -0.53
C PRO A 161 -15.22 3.45 0.05
N HIS A 162 -16.38 3.55 -0.62
CA HIS A 162 -17.63 2.91 -0.20
C HIS A 162 -17.89 1.54 -0.87
N PHE A 163 -16.88 0.92 -1.48
CA PHE A 163 -17.08 -0.37 -2.13
C PHE A 163 -17.40 -1.49 -1.13
N ASP A 164 -18.54 -2.15 -1.38
CA ASP A 164 -18.91 -3.41 -0.77
C ASP A 164 -18.01 -4.52 -1.34
N LEU A 165 -17.17 -5.05 -0.47
CA LEU A 165 -16.18 -6.08 -0.78
C LEU A 165 -16.83 -7.39 -1.27
N HIS A 166 -18.09 -7.67 -0.91
CA HIS A 166 -18.80 -8.87 -1.35
C HIS A 166 -19.37 -8.77 -2.77
N VAL A 167 -19.64 -7.55 -3.24
CA VAL A 167 -20.25 -7.29 -4.55
C VAL A 167 -19.17 -7.16 -5.63
N GLN A 168 -17.99 -6.67 -5.29
CA GLN A 168 -16.95 -6.34 -6.25
C GLN A 168 -16.11 -7.56 -6.65
N ARG A 169 -16.07 -7.84 -7.97
CA ARG A 169 -15.24 -8.91 -8.56
C ARG A 169 -14.15 -8.40 -9.51
N LYS A 170 -13.98 -7.08 -9.62
CA LYS A 170 -13.02 -6.44 -10.53
C LYS A 170 -11.85 -5.83 -9.74
N PRO A 171 -10.62 -5.91 -10.24
CA PRO A 171 -9.50 -5.15 -9.70
C PRO A 171 -9.82 -3.65 -9.71
N CYS A 172 -9.51 -2.97 -8.61
CA CYS A 172 -9.60 -1.52 -8.47
C CYS A 172 -8.26 -0.97 -7.97
N SER A 173 -7.97 0.29 -8.30
CA SER A 173 -6.77 0.99 -7.86
C SER A 173 -7.18 2.38 -7.39
N LEU A 174 -6.58 2.81 -6.29
CA LEU A 174 -6.80 4.12 -5.70
C LEU A 174 -5.47 4.82 -5.48
N SER A 175 -5.44 6.10 -5.80
CA SER A 175 -4.36 7.00 -5.41
C SER A 175 -4.77 7.70 -4.13
N PHE A 176 -3.90 7.70 -3.13
CA PHE A 176 -4.06 8.55 -1.96
C PHE A 176 -3.78 10.01 -2.37
N PRO A 177 -4.43 11.00 -1.72
CA PRO A 177 -4.03 12.40 -1.85
C PRO A 177 -2.52 12.56 -1.64
N ARG A 178 -1.91 13.37 -2.50
CA ARG A 178 -0.47 13.61 -2.51
C ARG A 178 -0.13 14.69 -1.52
N ARG A 179 0.91 14.46 -0.72
CA ARG A 179 1.41 15.47 0.21
C ARG A 179 2.26 16.50 -0.51
N VAL A 180 2.03 17.77 -0.19
CA VAL A 180 2.79 18.90 -0.73
C VAL A 180 3.30 19.77 0.42
N PHE A 181 4.54 20.23 0.31
CA PHE A 181 5.18 21.10 1.29
C PHE A 181 5.34 22.52 0.73
N VAL A 182 4.58 23.45 1.31
CA VAL A 182 4.59 24.87 0.96
C VAL A 182 5.59 25.60 1.85
N PRO A 183 6.52 26.40 1.28
CA PRO A 183 7.44 27.22 2.08
C PRO A 183 6.70 28.15 3.04
N TRP A 184 7.22 28.26 4.27
CA TRP A 184 6.66 29.17 5.28
C TRP A 184 7.71 30.18 5.76
N LEU A 185 8.36 29.97 6.90
CA LEU A 185 9.30 30.92 7.50
C LEU A 185 10.61 30.22 7.83
N GLN A 186 11.74 30.90 7.64
CA GLN A 186 13.06 30.42 8.07
C GLN A 186 13.40 29.00 7.59
N GLY A 187 13.00 28.66 6.35
CA GLY A 187 13.25 27.34 5.77
C GLY A 187 12.41 26.21 6.36
N THR A 188 11.32 26.53 7.07
CA THR A 188 10.28 25.56 7.43
C THR A 188 9.23 25.45 6.34
N TYR A 189 8.54 24.32 6.34
CA TYR A 189 7.46 24.04 5.40
C TYR A 189 6.17 23.73 6.15
N ILE A 190 5.05 24.09 5.55
CA ILE A 190 3.72 23.62 5.93
C ILE A 190 3.27 22.54 4.95
N CYS A 191 2.54 21.57 5.47
CA CYS A 191 1.98 20.47 4.71
C CYS A 191 0.53 20.78 4.32
N ASP A 192 0.18 20.46 3.07
CA ASP A 192 -1.20 20.28 2.62
C ASP A 192 -1.31 19.02 1.74
N TYR A 193 -2.52 18.64 1.36
CA TYR A 193 -2.81 17.51 0.49
C TYR A 193 -3.52 17.96 -0.78
N ILE A 194 -3.10 17.40 -1.91
CA ILE A 194 -3.73 17.61 -3.21
C ILE A 194 -4.30 16.27 -3.69
N GLN A 195 -5.59 16.22 -3.98
CA GLN A 195 -6.24 15.07 -4.62
C GLN A 195 -5.79 14.94 -6.08
N SER A 196 -5.93 13.75 -6.67
CA SER A 196 -5.53 13.53 -8.08
C SER A 196 -6.32 14.38 -9.09
N SER A 197 -7.52 14.85 -8.71
CA SER A 197 -8.36 15.75 -9.51
C SER A 197 -8.00 17.23 -9.35
N GLU A 198 -7.24 17.58 -8.30
CA GLU A 198 -6.95 18.94 -7.91
C GLU A 198 -5.64 19.44 -8.52
N THR A 199 -5.59 20.75 -8.77
CA THR A 199 -4.42 21.41 -9.36
C THR A 199 -3.68 22.26 -8.31
N MET A 200 -2.51 22.77 -8.69
CA MET A 200 -1.71 23.63 -7.82
C MET A 200 -2.40 24.96 -7.47
N GLU A 201 -3.37 25.39 -8.26
CA GLU A 201 -4.21 26.57 -7.95
C GLU A 201 -5.04 26.35 -6.68
N VAL A 202 -5.61 25.15 -6.50
CA VAL A 202 -6.38 24.78 -5.31
C VAL A 202 -5.51 24.89 -4.05
N LEU A 203 -4.25 24.46 -4.13
CA LEU A 203 -3.28 24.61 -3.03
C LEU A 203 -3.07 26.08 -2.65
N LYS A 204 -2.98 26.97 -3.64
CA LYS A 204 -2.80 28.42 -3.40
C LYS A 204 -4.02 29.01 -2.71
N ASP A 205 -5.21 28.60 -3.16
CA ASP A 205 -6.47 29.04 -2.57
C ASP A 205 -6.58 28.56 -1.12
N HIS A 206 -6.29 27.28 -0.83
CA HIS A 206 -6.28 26.72 0.53
C HIS A 206 -5.32 27.47 1.45
N CYS A 207 -4.09 27.71 1.00
CA CYS A 207 -3.09 28.44 1.78
C CYS A 207 -3.50 29.88 2.07
N THR A 208 -4.17 30.53 1.12
CA THR A 208 -4.66 31.90 1.28
C THR A 208 -5.85 31.93 2.23
N GLU A 209 -6.81 31.03 2.08
CA GLU A 209 -8.05 30.98 2.88
C GLU A 209 -7.79 30.57 4.32
N LEU A 210 -7.11 29.44 4.53
CA LEU A 210 -6.96 28.84 5.86
C LEU A 210 -5.87 29.51 6.69
N MET A 211 -4.82 30.01 6.01
CA MET A 211 -3.60 30.45 6.68
C MET A 211 -3.26 31.92 6.42
N SER A 212 -3.97 32.61 5.52
CA SER A 212 -3.69 33.99 5.11
C SER A 212 -2.24 34.20 4.65
N ILE A 213 -1.63 33.19 4.02
CA ILE A 213 -0.30 33.29 3.42
C ILE A 213 -0.46 33.49 1.92
N GLU A 214 0.38 34.34 1.37
CA GLU A 214 0.65 34.33 -0.06
C GLU A 214 1.65 33.21 -0.36
N VAL A 215 1.19 32.15 -1.04
CA VAL A 215 2.08 31.10 -1.55
C VAL A 215 3.09 31.73 -2.52
N PRO A 216 4.38 31.40 -2.43
CA PRO A 216 5.39 31.93 -3.34
C PRO A 216 4.97 31.80 -4.80
N THR A 217 5.18 32.86 -5.59
CA THR A 217 4.90 32.84 -7.03
C THR A 217 5.76 31.82 -7.76
N ASP A 218 6.95 31.54 -7.24
CA ASP A 218 7.84 30.50 -7.73
C ASP A 218 7.43 29.13 -7.15
N THR A 219 6.72 28.33 -7.96
CA THR A 219 6.30 26.99 -7.59
C THR A 219 7.46 26.00 -7.44
N SER A 220 8.69 26.36 -7.83
CA SER A 220 9.87 25.49 -7.67
C SER A 220 10.35 25.36 -6.22
N GLU A 221 9.91 26.25 -5.32
CA GLU A 221 10.19 26.15 -3.88
C GLU A 221 9.23 25.19 -3.16
N ILE A 222 8.09 24.86 -3.79
CA ILE A 222 7.11 23.90 -3.29
C ILE A 222 7.68 22.49 -3.50
N LEU A 223 7.75 21.71 -2.42
CA LEU A 223 8.24 20.33 -2.52
C LEU A 223 7.05 19.38 -2.74
N GLU A 224 7.09 18.64 -3.84
CA GLU A 224 6.20 17.51 -4.12
C GLU A 224 7.00 16.21 -3.91
N PRO A 225 7.18 15.77 -2.66
CA PRO A 225 8.04 14.62 -2.33
C PRO A 225 7.47 13.28 -2.82
N GLU A 226 6.18 13.25 -3.19
CA GLU A 226 5.44 12.05 -3.53
C GLU A 226 4.92 12.15 -4.97
N SER A 227 5.32 11.20 -5.82
CA SER A 227 4.79 11.07 -7.18
C SER A 227 3.72 9.98 -7.24
N GLU A 228 2.76 10.14 -8.15
CA GLU A 228 1.76 9.10 -8.38
C GLU A 228 2.43 7.80 -8.85
N ALA A 229 1.97 6.67 -8.30
CA ALA A 229 2.42 5.38 -8.75
C ALA A 229 1.97 5.17 -10.20
N SER A 230 2.93 5.13 -11.13
CA SER A 230 2.62 4.93 -12.56
C SER A 230 1.83 3.62 -12.74
N THR A 231 0.60 3.73 -13.24
CA THR A 231 -0.34 2.65 -13.55
C THR A 231 0.21 1.64 -14.57
N VAL A 232 1.34 1.93 -15.21
CA VAL A 232 1.97 1.09 -16.24
C VAL A 232 2.77 -0.09 -15.64
N ILE A 233 3.18 -0.02 -14.36
CA ILE A 233 4.04 -1.06 -13.75
C ILE A 233 3.24 -2.31 -13.33
N THR A 234 1.91 -2.22 -13.20
CA THR A 234 1.05 -3.37 -12.85
C THR A 234 0.80 -4.36 -13.99
N THR A 235 1.15 -4.04 -15.24
CA THR A 235 0.85 -4.92 -16.40
C THR A 235 2.05 -5.67 -16.96
N THR A 236 3.29 -5.29 -16.64
CA THR A 236 4.48 -5.80 -17.36
C THR A 236 5.33 -6.81 -16.59
N THR A 237 5.07 -7.04 -15.31
CA THR A 237 5.71 -8.15 -14.58
C THR A 237 4.64 -9.00 -13.93
N LYS A 238 4.32 -10.14 -14.55
CA LYS A 238 3.51 -11.17 -13.88
C LYS A 238 4.18 -11.49 -12.55
N SER A 239 3.51 -11.16 -11.46
CA SER A 239 3.91 -11.56 -10.12
C SER A 239 3.85 -13.07 -10.05
N PHE A 240 4.73 -13.70 -9.26
CA PHE A 240 4.75 -15.15 -9.02
C PHE A 240 3.36 -15.72 -8.70
N TRP A 241 2.48 -14.92 -8.09
CA TRP A 241 1.12 -15.30 -7.72
C TRP A 241 0.08 -15.17 -8.85
N ASP A 242 0.33 -14.32 -9.86
CA ASP A 242 -0.53 -14.24 -11.06
C ASP A 242 -0.43 -15.54 -11.88
N ILE A 243 0.67 -16.28 -11.73
CA ILE A 243 0.87 -17.59 -12.33
C ILE A 243 0.15 -18.68 -11.52
N ALA A 244 0.07 -18.54 -10.19
CA ALA A 244 -0.53 -19.54 -9.30
C ALA A 244 -2.07 -19.58 -9.38
N THR A 245 -2.72 -18.46 -9.69
CA THR A 245 -4.20 -18.36 -9.81
C THR A 245 -4.73 -18.90 -11.14
N ASP A 246 -3.94 -18.86 -12.22
CA ASP A 246 -4.30 -19.39 -13.55
C ASP A 246 -4.53 -20.91 -13.56
N HIS A 247 -4.09 -21.63 -12.51
CA HIS A 247 -4.25 -23.08 -12.42
C HIS A 247 -5.49 -23.54 -11.64
N SER A 248 -6.25 -22.63 -11.01
CA SER A 248 -7.41 -22.98 -10.19
C SER A 248 -8.76 -22.81 -10.88
N SER A 249 -8.80 -22.34 -12.13
CA SER A 249 -10.05 -22.08 -12.88
C SER A 249 -10.31 -23.08 -14.02
N ALA A 250 -10.07 -24.37 -13.78
CA ALA A 250 -10.65 -25.45 -14.58
C ALA A 250 -11.83 -26.10 -13.85
N GLY A 251 -12.77 -25.27 -13.36
CA GLY A 251 -14.05 -25.70 -12.83
C GLY A 251 -15.17 -25.36 -13.80
N THR A 252 -15.64 -26.33 -14.57
CA THR A 252 -16.73 -26.19 -15.55
C THR A 252 -18.02 -25.67 -14.88
N PRO A 253 -18.77 -24.74 -15.49
CA PRO A 253 -20.00 -24.22 -14.92
C PRO A 253 -21.15 -25.24 -15.07
N VAL A 254 -21.81 -25.58 -13.96
CA VAL A 254 -23.02 -26.41 -13.96
C VAL A 254 -24.24 -25.51 -14.13
N ASN A 255 -24.83 -25.53 -15.34
CA ASN A 255 -26.21 -25.09 -15.57
C ASN A 255 -27.14 -26.31 -15.59
N SER A 256 -28.38 -26.08 -15.17
CA SER A 256 -29.36 -27.07 -14.75
C SER A 256 -30.25 -27.62 -15.88
N VAL A 257 -30.83 -28.80 -15.58
CA VAL A 257 -32.05 -29.43 -16.15
C VAL A 257 -31.93 -30.24 -17.46
N SER A 258 -31.97 -31.58 -17.35
CA SER A 258 -33.13 -32.40 -17.78
C SER A 258 -32.83 -33.91 -17.76
N LYS A 259 -33.83 -34.70 -17.32
CA LYS A 259 -33.84 -36.17 -17.29
C LYS A 259 -33.62 -36.79 -18.67
N LYS A 260 -32.68 -37.75 -18.79
CA LYS A 260 -32.92 -38.98 -19.57
C LYS A 260 -31.99 -40.12 -19.14
N ILE A 261 -32.59 -41.22 -18.69
CA ILE A 261 -31.92 -42.50 -18.45
C ILE A 261 -31.68 -43.20 -19.80
N ARG A 262 -30.44 -43.55 -20.13
CA ARG A 262 -30.10 -44.89 -20.68
C ARG A 262 -28.60 -45.20 -20.68
N LYS A 263 -28.35 -46.42 -20.20
CA LYS A 263 -27.18 -47.31 -20.11
C LYS A 263 -26.10 -47.29 -21.22
N ILE A 264 -24.89 -47.64 -20.74
CA ILE A 264 -23.81 -48.49 -21.30
C ILE A 264 -22.78 -47.83 -22.24
N GLY A 265 -21.50 -47.96 -21.84
CA GLY A 265 -20.33 -47.86 -22.70
C GLY A 265 -19.06 -47.52 -21.92
N ASN A 266 -18.22 -48.53 -21.66
CA ASN A 266 -16.83 -48.38 -21.21
C ASN A 266 -16.04 -47.50 -22.19
N GLU A 267 -15.22 -46.56 -21.71
CA GLU A 267 -13.88 -46.31 -22.26
C GLU A 267 -13.03 -45.42 -21.33
N GLU A 268 -11.73 -45.60 -21.45
CA GLU A 268 -10.70 -45.44 -20.42
C GLU A 268 -10.34 -44.00 -20.02
N LEU A 269 -10.08 -43.85 -18.72
CA LEU A 269 -9.44 -42.70 -18.09
C LEU A 269 -7.95 -42.63 -18.47
N ALA A 270 -7.59 -41.78 -19.42
CA ALA A 270 -6.20 -41.40 -19.67
C ALA A 270 -5.67 -40.54 -18.50
N LYS A 271 -5.02 -41.19 -17.53
CA LYS A 271 -4.24 -40.52 -16.48
C LYS A 271 -3.00 -39.89 -17.09
N SER A 272 -2.97 -38.56 -17.17
CA SER A 272 -1.73 -37.80 -17.35
C SER A 272 -0.86 -37.97 -16.10
N VAL A 273 0.16 -38.83 -16.19
CA VAL A 273 1.15 -39.03 -15.14
C VAL A 273 2.27 -38.00 -15.34
N ASN A 274 2.19 -36.87 -14.64
CA ASN A 274 3.33 -35.96 -14.48
C ASN A 274 4.35 -36.66 -13.59
N LYS A 275 5.31 -37.38 -14.20
CA LYS A 275 6.34 -38.13 -13.47
C LYS A 275 7.47 -37.18 -13.03
N PRO A 276 7.69 -36.94 -11.71
CA PRO A 276 8.81 -36.12 -11.21
C PRO A 276 10.19 -36.81 -11.36
N THR A 277 10.24 -38.01 -11.96
CA THR A 277 11.48 -38.78 -12.12
C THR A 277 12.54 -38.10 -12.97
N VAL A 278 12.15 -37.25 -13.94
CA VAL A 278 13.13 -36.56 -14.80
C VAL A 278 13.87 -35.47 -14.01
N ALA A 279 13.16 -34.70 -13.19
CA ALA A 279 13.75 -33.63 -12.39
C ALA A 279 14.72 -34.18 -11.32
N ILE A 280 14.35 -35.29 -10.68
CA ILE A 280 15.21 -35.97 -9.69
C ILE A 280 16.49 -36.49 -10.35
N LEU A 281 16.40 -37.03 -11.56
CA LEU A 281 17.55 -37.58 -12.29
C LEU A 281 18.53 -36.48 -12.73
N VAL A 282 18.01 -35.30 -13.11
CA VAL A 282 18.83 -34.11 -13.40
C VAL A 282 19.56 -33.61 -12.15
N LEU A 283 18.88 -33.56 -11.00
CA LEU A 283 19.50 -33.15 -9.73
C LEU A 283 20.64 -34.09 -9.34
N ILE A 284 20.43 -35.41 -9.46
CA ILE A 284 21.45 -36.41 -9.14
C ILE A 284 22.66 -36.27 -10.07
N LEU A 285 22.44 -36.06 -11.37
CA LEU A 285 23.52 -35.83 -12.33
C LEU A 285 24.32 -34.56 -12.01
N ALA A 286 23.65 -33.47 -11.64
CA ALA A 286 24.32 -32.22 -11.25
C ALA A 286 25.21 -32.41 -10.01
N VAL A 287 24.73 -33.15 -9.00
CA VAL A 287 25.51 -33.46 -7.79
C VAL A 287 26.71 -34.32 -8.11
N ILE A 288 26.56 -35.37 -8.95
CA ILE A 288 27.67 -36.24 -9.36
C ILE A 288 28.73 -35.44 -10.12
N VAL A 289 28.31 -34.60 -11.07
CA VAL A 289 29.22 -33.76 -11.85
C VAL A 289 29.98 -32.79 -10.93
N GLY A 290 29.29 -32.13 -10.00
CA GLY A 290 29.92 -31.25 -9.01
C GLY A 290 30.93 -31.98 -8.13
N LEU A 291 30.62 -33.21 -7.69
CA LEU A 291 31.53 -34.06 -6.92
C LEU A 291 32.76 -34.49 -7.73
N VAL A 292 32.59 -34.82 -9.01
CA VAL A 292 33.72 -35.16 -9.90
C VAL A 292 34.64 -33.95 -10.07
N PHE A 293 34.10 -32.75 -10.31
CA PHE A 293 34.91 -31.53 -10.41
C PHE A 293 35.61 -31.18 -9.09
N TYR A 294 34.92 -31.35 -7.96
CA TYR A 294 35.51 -31.15 -6.63
C TYR A 294 36.68 -32.10 -6.35
N VAL A 295 36.52 -33.40 -6.66
CA VAL A 295 37.54 -34.42 -6.42
C VAL A 295 38.70 -34.34 -7.42
N THR A 296 38.45 -33.93 -8.66
CA THR A 296 39.49 -33.82 -9.70
C THR A 296 40.26 -32.50 -9.66
N GLY A 297 39.91 -31.58 -8.74
CA GLY A 297 40.67 -30.35 -8.51
C GLY A 297 40.76 -29.40 -9.71
N ARG A 298 39.88 -29.58 -10.70
CA ARG A 298 39.75 -28.72 -11.87
C ARG A 298 38.52 -27.85 -11.70
N TRP A 299 38.74 -26.69 -11.10
CA TRP A 299 37.86 -25.53 -11.20
C TRP A 299 38.12 -24.81 -12.52
#